data_AF-A0A812PKH9-F1
#
_entry.id   AF-A0A812PKH9-F1
#
_cell.length_a   1.000
_cell.length_b   1.000
_cell.length_c   1.000
_cell.angle_alpha   90.00
_cell.angle_beta   90.00
_cell.angle_gamma   90.00
#
_symmetry.space_group_name_H-M   'P 1'
#
loop_
_entity.id
_entity.type
_entity.pdbx_description
1 polymer ?
#
loop_
_entity_poly.entity_id
_entity_poly.type
_entity_poly.pdbx_seq_one_letter_code
_entity_poly.pdbx_strand_id
1 'polypeptide(L)'
;VQKHPGGKFILQAAGGPVDGWWKYWAQHHLSPDVAEALESLRIGRLLDYKGEEDEERLGGGVWEPEQSAPGRKGSRQSGCILSEMPFQTETCCSELAVEFLTPKDKLYVRNHAPVPAVESAAEHLVTFASDQ
;
A
#
# COMPACT_ATOMS: atom_id res chain seq x y z
N VAL A 1 -18.88 4.67 -4.68
CA VAL A 1 -18.81 3.19 -4.63
C VAL A 1 -18.49 2.58 -5.99
N GLN A 2 -19.33 2.74 -7.02
CA GLN A 2 -19.17 2.05 -8.32
C GLN A 2 -17.84 2.34 -9.06
N LYS A 3 -17.19 3.48 -8.77
CA LYS A 3 -15.92 3.89 -9.39
C LYS A 3 -14.67 3.59 -8.54
N HIS A 4 -14.82 3.12 -7.31
CA HIS A 4 -13.68 2.93 -6.41
C HIS A 4 -12.98 1.59 -6.70
N PRO A 5 -11.65 1.57 -6.95
CA PRO A 5 -10.88 0.33 -7.00
C PRO A 5 -10.93 -0.36 -5.63
N GLY A 6 -11.66 -1.46 -5.51
CA GLY A 6 -11.98 -2.11 -4.21
C GLY A 6 -13.45 -1.98 -3.79
N GLY A 7 -14.29 -1.38 -4.62
CA GLY A 7 -15.75 -1.45 -4.50
C GLY A 7 -16.28 -0.93 -3.17
N LYS A 8 -16.89 -1.82 -2.38
CA LYS A 8 -17.56 -1.46 -1.11
C LYS A 8 -16.59 -1.05 0.01
N PHE A 9 -15.29 -1.35 -0.09
CA PHE A 9 -14.32 -0.97 0.96
C PHE A 9 -14.27 0.54 1.22
N ILE A 10 -14.55 1.37 0.22
CA ILE A 10 -14.65 2.83 0.41
C ILE A 10 -15.68 3.24 1.49
N LEU A 11 -16.69 2.40 1.73
CA LEU A 11 -17.73 2.66 2.72
C LEU A 11 -17.21 2.56 4.16
N GLN A 12 -16.03 1.96 4.39
CA GLN A 12 -15.41 1.90 5.72
C GLN A 12 -15.05 3.30 6.26
N ALA A 13 -14.85 4.27 5.38
CA ALA A 13 -14.58 5.66 5.75
C ALA A 13 -15.85 6.55 5.78
N ALA A 14 -17.04 5.99 5.56
CA ALA A 14 -18.26 6.78 5.47
C ALA A 14 -18.56 7.51 6.80
N GLY A 15 -18.77 8.82 6.72
CA GLY A 15 -19.15 9.66 7.86
C GLY A 15 -17.98 10.09 8.76
N GLY A 16 -16.73 9.79 8.40
CA GLY A 16 -15.55 10.17 9.17
C GLY A 16 -14.36 10.63 8.31
N PRO A 17 -13.25 11.04 8.95
CA PRO A 17 -12.00 11.36 8.25
C PRO A 17 -11.38 10.11 7.61
N VAL A 18 -10.63 10.31 6.53
CA VAL A 18 -9.97 9.22 5.77
C VAL A 18 -8.53 8.97 6.21
N ASP A 19 -7.97 9.84 7.04
CA ASP A 19 -6.55 9.96 7.38
C ASP A 19 -6.00 8.63 7.91
N GLY A 20 -6.69 8.00 8.87
CA GLY A 20 -6.29 6.70 9.42
C GLY A 20 -6.27 5.57 8.38
N TRP A 21 -7.15 5.60 7.37
CA TRP A 21 -7.13 4.62 6.29
C TRP A 21 -5.95 4.86 5.35
N TRP A 22 -5.62 6.12 5.06
CA TRP A 22 -4.53 6.48 4.16
C TRP A 22 -3.14 6.24 4.75
N LYS A 23 -3.00 6.27 6.09
CA LYS A 23 -1.79 5.79 6.78
C LYS A 23 -1.43 4.36 6.39
N TYR A 24 -2.43 3.51 6.23
CA TYR A 24 -2.26 2.09 5.88
C TYR A 24 -2.28 1.87 4.36
N TRP A 25 -3.12 2.61 3.63
CA TRP A 25 -3.27 2.52 2.18
C TRP A 25 -2.60 3.71 1.48
N ALA A 26 -1.28 3.86 1.64
CA ALA A 26 -0.53 5.06 1.25
C ALA A 26 -0.55 5.37 -0.26
N GLN A 27 -0.98 4.44 -1.11
CA GLN A 27 -1.16 4.68 -2.56
C GLN A 27 -2.02 5.92 -2.86
N HIS A 28 -2.98 6.25 -1.99
CA HIS A 28 -3.83 7.43 -2.13
C HIS A 28 -3.06 8.75 -2.07
N HIS A 29 -1.87 8.76 -1.47
CA HIS A 29 -0.98 9.93 -1.45
C HIS A 29 -0.05 10.00 -2.67
N LEU A 30 0.19 8.87 -3.34
CA LEU A 30 1.18 8.77 -4.42
C LEU A 30 0.59 9.02 -5.81
N SER A 31 -0.71 8.71 -6.00
CA SER A 31 -1.36 8.86 -7.29
C SER A 31 -1.95 10.26 -7.46
N PRO A 32 -1.52 11.05 -8.46
CA PRO A 32 -2.12 12.36 -8.73
C PRO A 32 -3.60 12.25 -9.13
N ASP A 33 -3.98 11.15 -9.79
CA ASP A 33 -5.36 10.87 -10.21
C ASP A 33 -6.31 10.78 -9.01
N VAL A 34 -5.82 10.32 -7.85
CA VAL A 34 -6.63 10.28 -6.62
C VAL A 34 -6.95 11.69 -6.15
N ALA A 35 -5.96 12.59 -6.13
CA ALA A 35 -6.18 13.98 -5.74
C ALA A 35 -7.16 14.69 -6.68
N GLU A 36 -7.01 14.50 -8.00
CA GLU A 36 -7.92 15.06 -9.01
C GLU A 36 -9.35 14.52 -8.83
N ALA A 37 -9.50 13.21 -8.66
CA ALA A 37 -10.81 12.59 -8.45
C ALA A 37 -11.51 13.10 -7.20
N LEU A 38 -10.78 13.28 -6.08
CA LEU A 38 -11.35 13.78 -4.83
C LEU A 38 -11.71 15.25 -4.89
N GLU A 39 -10.90 16.08 -5.56
CA GLU A 39 -11.22 17.50 -5.73
C GLU A 39 -12.53 17.68 -6.49
N SER A 40 -12.79 16.86 -7.52
CA SER A 40 -14.06 16.88 -8.26
C SER A 40 -15.29 16.54 -7.40
N LEU A 41 -15.09 15.90 -6.25
CA LEU A 41 -16.13 15.48 -5.31
C LEU A 41 -16.20 16.37 -4.05
N ARG A 42 -15.37 17.40 -3.94
CA ARG A 42 -15.34 18.29 -2.78
C ARG A 42 -16.65 19.10 -2.70
N ILE A 43 -17.32 19.03 -1.55
CA ILE A 43 -18.53 19.82 -1.27
C ILE A 43 -18.34 20.91 -0.19
N GLY A 44 -17.15 21.01 0.39
CA GLY A 44 -16.87 21.98 1.44
C GLY A 44 -15.54 21.75 2.15
N ARG A 45 -15.35 22.47 3.26
CA ARG A 45 -14.20 22.37 4.16
C ARG A 45 -14.68 22.50 5.60
N LEU A 46 -14.13 21.69 6.50
CA LEU A 46 -14.31 21.83 7.94
C LEU A 46 -13.47 23.00 8.46
N LEU A 47 -14.07 23.91 9.23
CA LEU A 47 -13.40 25.13 9.70
C LEU A 47 -12.44 24.88 10.88
N ASP A 48 -12.68 23.82 11.64
CA ASP A 48 -11.98 23.45 12.88
C ASP A 48 -11.18 22.14 12.75
N TYR A 49 -11.13 21.56 11.55
CA TYR A 49 -10.34 20.35 11.33
C TYR A 49 -8.83 20.67 11.38
N LYS A 50 -8.15 20.03 12.32
CA LYS A 50 -6.70 20.04 12.42
C LYS A 50 -6.19 18.74 11.81
N GLY A 51 -5.49 18.87 10.69
CA GLY A 51 -4.75 17.74 10.13
C GLY A 51 -3.60 17.31 11.04
N GLU A 52 -3.09 16.13 10.80
CA GLU A 52 -1.91 15.58 11.48
C GLU A 52 -0.62 16.16 10.89
N GLU A 53 0.49 16.03 11.62
CA GLU A 53 1.82 16.32 11.07
C GLU A 53 2.16 15.32 9.95
N ASP A 54 3.01 15.70 8.99
CA ASP A 54 3.27 14.89 7.80
C ASP A 54 3.78 13.48 8.09
N GLU A 55 4.59 13.29 9.15
CA GLU A 55 5.08 11.98 9.57
C GLU A 55 3.95 11.08 10.07
N GLU A 56 3.03 11.64 10.85
CA GLU A 56 1.86 10.91 11.37
C GLU A 56 0.86 10.61 10.24
N ARG A 57 0.68 11.56 9.31
CA ARG A 57 -0.16 11.44 8.12
C ARG A 57 0.27 10.31 7.20
N LEU A 58 1.59 10.07 7.09
CA LEU A 58 2.15 8.96 6.30
C LEU A 58 2.19 7.63 7.07
N GLY A 59 1.60 7.58 8.26
CA GLY A 59 1.45 6.36 9.05
C GLY A 59 2.70 6.04 9.87
N GLY A 60 3.27 7.01 10.59
CA GLY A 60 4.41 6.83 11.48
C GLY A 60 4.38 5.49 12.23
N GLY A 61 5.40 4.64 12.00
CA GLY A 61 5.53 3.31 12.58
C GLY A 61 4.76 2.17 11.90
N VAL A 62 3.69 2.45 11.13
CA VAL A 62 2.85 1.44 10.45
C VAL A 62 3.64 0.65 9.41
N TRP A 63 4.66 1.28 8.81
CA TRP A 63 5.49 0.72 7.74
C TRP A 63 6.80 0.07 8.24
N GLU A 64 7.09 0.11 9.55
CA GLU A 64 8.29 -0.50 10.12
C GLU A 64 8.42 -2.01 9.79
N PRO A 65 7.36 -2.83 9.88
CA PRO A 65 7.44 -4.24 9.50
C PRO A 65 7.84 -4.44 8.03
N GLU A 66 7.42 -3.54 7.13
CA GLU A 66 7.78 -3.61 5.71
C GLU A 66 9.28 -3.41 5.49
N GLN A 67 9.96 -2.62 6.33
CA GLN A 67 11.38 -2.33 6.17
C GLN A 67 12.26 -3.58 6.26
N SER A 68 11.83 -4.55 7.07
CA SER A 68 12.49 -5.84 7.28
C SER A 68 11.82 -7.01 6.55
N ALA A 69 10.86 -6.71 5.67
CA ALA A 69 10.14 -7.74 4.92
C ALA A 69 11.09 -8.66 4.12
N PRO A 70 10.85 -9.98 4.12
CA PRO A 70 11.68 -10.92 3.38
C PRO A 70 11.81 -10.55 1.89
N GLY A 71 13.03 -10.55 1.37
CA GLY A 71 13.29 -10.24 -0.05
C GLY A 71 13.33 -8.76 -0.42
N ARG A 72 12.92 -7.85 0.49
CA ARG A 72 12.95 -6.40 0.24
C ARG A 72 14.35 -5.89 -0.10
N LYS A 73 15.35 -6.25 0.71
CA LYS A 73 16.75 -5.80 0.50
C LYS A 73 17.28 -6.19 -0.88
N GLY A 74 17.01 -7.42 -1.32
CA GLY A 74 17.43 -7.91 -2.64
C GLY A 74 16.72 -7.17 -3.77
N SER A 75 15.40 -7.03 -3.67
CA SER A 75 14.57 -6.36 -4.68
C SER A 75 14.94 -4.88 -4.78
N ARG A 76 15.25 -4.24 -3.66
CA ARG A 76 15.75 -2.86 -3.58
C ARG A 76 17.11 -2.67 -4.26
N GLN A 77 17.98 -3.66 -4.15
CA GLN A 77 19.34 -3.58 -4.68
C GLN A 77 19.38 -3.82 -6.21
N SER A 78 18.49 -4.66 -6.72
CA SER A 78 18.54 -5.15 -8.10
C SER A 78 17.41 -4.66 -9.01
N GLY A 79 16.28 -4.26 -8.44
CA GLY A 79 15.10 -3.78 -9.16
C GLY A 79 15.10 -2.28 -9.42
N CYS A 80 14.19 -1.82 -10.27
CA CYS A 80 13.88 -0.40 -10.41
C CYS A 80 12.83 -0.03 -9.35
N ILE A 81 13.16 0.94 -8.49
CA ILE A 81 12.30 1.35 -7.39
C ILE A 81 11.21 2.30 -7.92
N LEU A 82 9.95 1.93 -7.70
CA LEU A 82 8.78 2.73 -8.07
C LEU A 82 8.23 3.51 -6.87
N SER A 83 8.28 2.92 -5.68
CA SER A 83 7.85 3.54 -4.42
C SER A 83 8.54 2.89 -3.23
N GLU A 84 8.82 3.67 -2.19
CA GLU A 84 9.40 3.18 -0.93
C GLU A 84 8.33 2.76 0.09
N MET A 85 7.20 3.46 0.11
CA MET A 85 6.10 3.29 1.07
C MET A 85 4.77 3.58 0.36
N PRO A 86 4.03 2.53 -0.08
CA PRO A 86 4.38 1.11 0.03
C PRO A 86 5.59 0.75 -0.83
N PHE A 87 6.31 -0.31 -0.45
CA PHE A 87 7.45 -0.79 -1.23
C PHE A 87 6.97 -1.40 -2.55
N GLN A 88 7.44 -0.82 -3.66
CA GLN A 88 7.12 -1.27 -5.02
C GLN A 88 8.36 -1.22 -5.89
N THR A 89 8.65 -2.32 -6.56
CA THR A 89 9.77 -2.46 -7.47
C THR A 89 9.38 -3.26 -8.69
N GLU A 90 9.96 -2.93 -9.83
CA GLU A 90 9.95 -3.79 -11.01
C GLU A 90 11.31 -4.49 -11.16
N THR A 91 11.31 -5.68 -11.75
CA THR A 91 12.56 -6.35 -12.15
C THR A 91 13.26 -5.51 -13.20
N CYS A 92 14.57 -5.25 -13.03
CA CYS A 92 15.31 -4.47 -14.01
C CYS A 92 15.24 -5.10 -15.41
N CYS A 93 15.09 -4.29 -16.45
CA CYS A 93 15.00 -4.77 -17.83
C CYS A 93 16.19 -5.64 -18.25
N SER A 94 17.39 -5.36 -17.72
CA SER A 94 18.59 -6.15 -17.97
C SER A 94 18.56 -7.54 -17.35
N GLU A 95 17.64 -7.80 -16.42
CA GLU A 95 17.50 -9.05 -15.67
C GLU A 95 16.33 -9.91 -16.17
N LEU A 96 15.29 -9.28 -16.74
CA LEU A 96 14.05 -9.95 -17.17
C LEU A 96 14.28 -11.08 -18.19
N ALA A 97 15.29 -10.96 -19.06
CA ALA A 97 15.57 -11.91 -20.13
C ALA A 97 16.79 -12.81 -19.86
N VAL A 98 17.40 -12.73 -18.67
CA VAL A 98 18.61 -13.49 -18.35
C VAL A 98 18.29 -14.94 -18.02
N GLU A 99 17.28 -15.16 -17.18
CA GLU A 99 16.83 -16.48 -16.76
C GLU A 99 15.33 -16.64 -17.01
N PHE A 100 14.91 -17.86 -17.36
CA PHE A 100 13.48 -18.16 -17.51
C PHE A 100 12.72 -18.00 -16.19
N LEU A 101 13.33 -18.39 -15.07
CA LEU A 101 12.79 -18.18 -13.73
C LEU A 101 13.50 -16.97 -13.13
N THR A 102 12.79 -15.85 -12.95
CA THR A 102 13.36 -14.69 -12.28
C THR A 102 13.78 -15.05 -10.85
N PRO A 103 15.04 -14.80 -10.45
CA PRO A 103 15.47 -15.01 -9.07
C PRO A 103 14.57 -14.29 -8.07
N LYS A 104 14.30 -14.92 -6.92
CA LYS A 104 13.36 -14.38 -5.91
C LYS A 104 13.71 -12.97 -5.46
N ASP A 105 14.99 -12.66 -5.36
CA ASP A 105 15.52 -11.35 -4.94
C ASP A 105 15.51 -10.30 -6.06
N LYS A 106 15.14 -10.69 -7.28
CA LYS A 106 14.95 -9.81 -8.44
C LYS A 106 13.49 -9.74 -8.89
N LEU A 107 12.60 -10.51 -8.29
CA LEU A 107 11.18 -10.54 -8.65
C LEU A 107 10.54 -9.18 -8.34
N TYR A 108 9.62 -8.74 -9.20
CA TYR A 108 8.86 -7.52 -8.94
C TYR A 108 8.11 -7.60 -7.61
N VAL A 109 8.01 -6.46 -6.92
CA VAL A 109 7.27 -6.33 -5.65
C VAL A 109 6.18 -5.29 -5.84
N ARG A 110 4.96 -5.64 -5.43
CA ARG A 110 3.81 -4.73 -5.43
C ARG A 110 3.07 -4.86 -4.12
N ASN A 111 3.42 -4.01 -3.16
CA ASN A 111 2.67 -3.89 -1.92
C ASN A 111 1.64 -2.76 -2.03
N HIS A 112 0.47 -2.96 -1.43
CA HIS A 112 -0.56 -1.93 -1.26
C HIS A 112 -0.63 -1.43 0.19
N ALA A 113 -0.13 -2.23 1.11
CA ALA A 113 -0.16 -2.10 2.56
C ALA A 113 1.14 -2.69 3.14
N PRO A 114 1.47 -2.44 4.42
CA PRO A 114 2.64 -3.02 5.06
C PRO A 114 2.64 -4.54 4.96
N VAL A 115 3.80 -5.13 4.68
CA VAL A 115 3.97 -6.59 4.67
C VAL A 115 3.68 -7.12 6.08
N PRO A 116 2.74 -8.07 6.25
CA PRO A 116 2.45 -8.63 7.57
C PRO A 116 3.67 -9.33 8.18
N ALA A 117 3.97 -9.02 9.43
CA ALA A 117 4.95 -9.77 10.21
C ALA A 117 4.31 -11.07 10.74
N VAL A 118 4.68 -12.20 10.14
CA VAL A 118 4.20 -13.52 10.57
C VAL A 118 5.31 -14.21 11.36
N GLU A 119 5.11 -14.41 12.66
CA GLU A 119 6.10 -15.03 13.55
C GLU A 119 6.20 -16.55 13.40
N SER A 120 5.07 -17.22 13.13
CA SER A 120 5.00 -18.67 13.00
C SER A 120 3.96 -19.09 11.96
N ALA A 121 4.35 -20.01 11.08
CA ALA A 121 3.44 -20.62 10.12
C ALA A 121 2.37 -21.50 10.79
N ALA A 122 2.64 -22.01 12.00
CA ALA A 122 1.74 -22.94 12.69
C ALA A 122 0.46 -22.28 13.21
N GLU A 123 0.48 -20.95 13.40
CA GLU A 123 -0.65 -20.18 13.93
C GLU A 123 -1.44 -19.46 12.82
N HIS A 124 -0.97 -19.52 11.58
CA HIS A 124 -1.62 -18.86 10.46
C HIS A 124 -2.78 -19.70 9.92
N LEU A 125 -4.00 -19.14 9.98
CA LEU A 125 -5.22 -19.79 9.52
C LEU A 125 -5.76 -19.11 8.26
N VAL A 126 -6.15 -19.92 7.28
CA VAL A 126 -6.92 -19.46 6.11
C VAL A 126 -8.36 -19.90 6.30
N THR A 127 -9.26 -18.92 6.50
CA THR A 127 -10.69 -19.18 6.66
C THR A 127 -11.41 -19.04 5.33
N PHE A 128 -12.10 -20.09 4.91
CA PHE A 128 -13.02 -20.04 3.77
C PHE A 128 -14.42 -19.70 4.29
N ALA A 129 -14.82 -18.44 4.14
CA ALA A 129 -16.20 -18.02 4.41
C ALA A 129 -16.97 -17.93 3.08
N SER A 130 -18.19 -18.47 3.08
CA SER A 130 -19.16 -18.20 2.01
C SER A 130 -20.28 -17.34 2.57
N ASP A 131 -20.67 -16.32 1.83
CA ASP A 131 -21.90 -15.57 2.08
C ASP A 131 -23.08 -16.50 1.75
N GLN A 132 -23.51 -17.35 2.69
CA GLN A 132 -24.85 -17.93 2.68
C GLN A 132 -25.86 -16.89 3.16
#